data_AF-A0A7X9EV41-F1
#
_entry.id   AF-A0A7X9EV41-F1
#
_cell.length_a   1.000
_cell.length_b   1.000
_cell.length_c   1.000
_cell.angle_alpha   90.00
_cell.angle_beta   90.00
_cell.angle_gamma   90.00
#
_symmetry.space_group_name_H-M   'P 1'
#
loop_
_entity.id
_entity.type
_entity.pdbx_description
1 polymer ?
#
loop_
_entity_poly.entity_id
_entity_poly.type
_entity_poly.pdbx_seq_one_letter_code
_entity_poly.pdbx_strand_id
1 'polypeptide(L)'
;NLNLQGIFLAGVLIGTLGAVMDTSISIASSIREFAEIHSNPTRYHLWRAGMNVGKDVMGMMSSTLILAYTGGALALLLLLVANHIPAVNIMNWDMIVSEIIRSMAGSIGLCLSIPVTALAASHLVGKKPEK
;
A
#
# COMPACT_ATOMS: atom_id res chain seq x y z
N ASN A 1 -8.67 30.84 -3.76
CA ASN A 1 -8.78 29.95 -2.57
C ASN A 1 -8.18 28.60 -2.90
N LEU A 2 -6.97 28.32 -2.41
CA LEU A 2 -6.35 27.00 -2.55
C LEU A 2 -6.99 26.05 -1.52
N ASN A 3 -7.49 24.89 -1.99
CA ASN A 3 -8.02 23.87 -1.10
C ASN A 3 -6.87 23.03 -0.55
N LEU A 4 -6.35 23.43 0.62
CA LEU A 4 -5.24 22.75 1.29
C LEU A 4 -5.56 21.28 1.63
N GLN A 5 -6.82 20.96 1.95
CA GLN A 5 -7.26 19.59 2.18
C GLN A 5 -7.19 18.75 0.90
N GLY A 6 -7.58 19.33 -0.24
CA GLY A 6 -7.49 18.68 -1.55
C GLY A 6 -6.05 18.42 -1.99
N ILE A 7 -5.14 19.37 -1.75
CA ILE A 7 -3.71 19.20 -2.03
C ILE A 7 -3.10 18.13 -1.12
N PHE A 8 -3.45 18.14 0.17
CA PHE A 8 -3.01 17.11 1.11
C PHE A 8 -3.48 15.71 0.68
N LEU A 9 -4.77 15.56 0.35
CA LEU A 9 -5.32 14.30 -0.13
C LEU A 9 -4.64 13.84 -1.43
N ALA A 10 -4.43 14.75 -2.38
CA ALA A 10 -3.73 14.43 -3.63
C ALA A 10 -2.29 13.96 -3.36
N GLY A 11 -1.57 14.59 -2.42
CA GLY A 11 -0.23 14.16 -2.01
C GLY A 11 -0.22 12.76 -1.39
N VAL A 12 -1.19 12.47 -0.51
CA VAL A 12 -1.39 11.11 0.07
C VAL A 12 -1.63 10.09 -1.04
N LEU A 13 -2.53 10.39 -1.97
CA LEU A 13 -2.86 9.49 -3.09
C LEU A 13 -1.64 9.24 -3.97
N ILE A 14 -0.91 10.28 -4.38
CA ILE A 14 0.29 10.14 -5.22
C ILE A 14 1.36 9.30 -4.50
N GLY A 15 1.62 9.55 -3.22
CA GLY A 15 2.62 8.79 -2.46
C GLY A 15 2.26 7.31 -2.32
N THR A 16 0.98 6.99 -2.17
CA THR A 16 0.49 5.62 -1.99
C THR A 16 0.33 4.86 -3.31
N LEU A 17 0.01 5.57 -4.39
CA LEU A 17 -0.14 5.00 -5.73
C LEU A 17 1.10 4.25 -6.21
N GLY A 18 2.31 4.76 -5.91
CA GLY A 18 3.55 4.10 -6.29
C GLY A 18 3.67 2.69 -5.68
N ALA A 19 3.41 2.58 -4.37
CA ALA A 19 3.47 1.30 -3.67
C ALA A 19 2.33 0.34 -4.08
N VAL A 20 1.14 0.88 -4.33
CA VAL A 20 0.01 0.09 -4.84
C VAL A 20 0.30 -0.45 -6.24
N MET A 21 0.94 0.34 -7.11
CA MET A 21 1.30 -0.09 -8.45
C MET A 21 2.34 -1.21 -8.42
N ASP A 22 3.40 -1.04 -7.64
CA ASP A 22 4.46 -2.04 -7.49
C ASP A 22 3.89 -3.38 -7.00
N THR A 23 3.14 -3.36 -5.90
CA THR A 23 2.48 -4.57 -5.37
C THR A 23 1.50 -5.19 -6.35
N SER A 24 0.75 -4.39 -7.09
CA SER A 24 -0.21 -4.87 -8.07
C SER A 24 0.49 -5.57 -9.24
N ILE A 25 1.60 -5.03 -9.72
CA ILE A 25 2.41 -5.64 -10.79
C ILE A 25 2.98 -6.98 -10.31
N SER A 26 3.56 -7.03 -9.11
CA SER A 26 4.11 -8.27 -8.56
C SER A 26 3.04 -9.36 -8.45
N ILE A 27 1.87 -9.04 -7.88
CA ILE A 27 0.77 -10.01 -7.70
C ILE A 27 0.23 -10.47 -9.06
N ALA A 28 -0.01 -9.55 -9.99
CA ALA A 28 -0.53 -9.89 -11.31
C ALA A 28 0.45 -10.76 -12.11
N SER A 29 1.75 -10.48 -12.00
CA SER A 29 2.80 -11.28 -12.63
C SER A 29 2.84 -12.70 -12.05
N SER A 30 2.82 -12.84 -10.73
CA SER A 30 2.81 -14.17 -10.09
C SER A 30 1.56 -14.98 -10.42
N ILE A 31 0.39 -14.34 -10.52
CA ILE A 31 -0.85 -15.02 -10.95
C ILE A 31 -0.73 -15.49 -12.40
N ARG A 32 -0.14 -14.67 -13.29
CA ARG A 32 0.06 -15.04 -14.70
C ARG A 32 1.02 -16.21 -14.83
N GLU A 33 2.17 -16.15 -14.14
CA GLU A 33 3.16 -17.23 -14.13
C GLU A 33 2.56 -18.54 -13.59
N PHE A 34 1.80 -18.45 -12.50
CA PHE A 34 1.06 -19.61 -11.97
C PHE A 34 0.07 -20.17 -13.00
N ALA A 35 -0.60 -19.31 -13.78
CA ALA A 35 -1.54 -19.73 -14.81
C ALA A 35 -0.88 -20.37 -16.04
N GLU A 36 0.34 -19.96 -16.38
CA GLU A 36 1.10 -20.50 -17.51
C GLU A 36 1.67 -21.89 -17.20
N ILE A 37 2.06 -22.14 -15.95
CA ILE A 37 2.62 -23.42 -15.51
C ILE A 37 1.53 -24.51 -15.35
N HIS A 38 0.29 -24.12 -15.05
CA HIS A 38 -0.81 -25.06 -14.79
C HIS A 38 -1.80 -25.09 -15.95
N SER A 39 -2.06 -26.27 -16.53
CA SER A 39 -2.87 -26.42 -17.74
C SER A 39 -4.36 -26.05 -17.60
N ASN A 40 -4.91 -26.03 -16.38
CA ASN A 40 -6.30 -25.62 -16.13
C ASN A 40 -6.55 -25.12 -14.69
N PRO A 41 -6.02 -23.94 -14.30
CA PRO A 41 -6.12 -23.45 -12.94
C PRO A 41 -7.48 -22.79 -12.71
N THR A 42 -8.24 -23.29 -11.74
CA THR A 42 -9.49 -22.65 -11.31
C THR A 42 -9.21 -21.24 -10.80
N ARG A 43 -10.12 -20.29 -11.04
CA ARG A 43 -10.05 -18.91 -10.53
C ARG A 43 -9.75 -18.82 -9.03
N TYR A 44 -10.29 -19.75 -8.23
CA TYR A 44 -10.00 -19.85 -6.80
C TYR A 44 -8.54 -20.18 -6.50
N HIS A 45 -7.91 -21.08 -7.25
CA HIS A 45 -6.49 -21.41 -7.09
C HIS A 45 -5.60 -20.23 -7.48
N LEU A 46 -5.92 -19.53 -8.56
CA LEU A 46 -5.23 -18.30 -8.98
C LEU A 46 -5.33 -17.21 -7.91
N TRP A 47 -6.53 -16.98 -7.39
CA TRP A 47 -6.75 -16.01 -6.31
C TRP A 47 -5.96 -16.37 -5.06
N ARG A 48 -6.00 -17.64 -4.62
CA ARG A 48 -5.27 -18.10 -3.44
C ARG A 48 -3.75 -17.99 -3.61
N ALA A 49 -3.23 -18.32 -4.80
CA ALA A 49 -1.82 -18.14 -5.13
C ALA A 49 -1.41 -16.66 -5.06
N GLY A 50 -2.20 -15.77 -5.68
CA GLY A 50 -2.00 -14.33 -5.61
C GLY A 50 -2.08 -13.76 -4.19
N MET A 51 -2.99 -14.25 -3.36
CA MET A 51 -3.11 -13.85 -1.96
C MET A 51 -1.93 -14.30 -1.10
N ASN A 52 -1.39 -15.51 -1.34
CA ASN A 52 -0.20 -15.98 -0.63
C ASN A 52 1.01 -15.11 -0.94
N VAL A 53 1.28 -14.84 -2.22
CA VAL A 53 2.37 -13.94 -2.63
C VAL A 53 2.11 -12.51 -2.12
N GLY A 54 0.87 -12.04 -2.26
CA GLY A 54 0.47 -10.73 -1.79
C GLY A 54 0.70 -10.53 -0.29
N LYS A 55 0.53 -11.58 0.53
CA LYS A 55 0.82 -11.52 1.97
C LYS A 55 2.30 -11.34 2.27
N ASP A 56 3.18 -12.00 1.51
CA ASP A 56 4.63 -11.86 1.67
C ASP A 56 5.10 -10.47 1.24
N VAL A 57 4.57 -10.00 0.10
CA VAL A 57 4.84 -8.65 -0.42
C VAL A 57 4.29 -7.55 0.51
N MET A 58 3.15 -7.79 1.17
CA MET A 58 2.55 -6.85 2.12
C MET A 58 3.51 -6.48 3.25
N GLY A 59 4.19 -7.48 3.83
CA GLY A 59 5.13 -7.25 4.93
C GLY A 59 6.31 -6.38 4.51
N MET A 60 6.89 -6.69 3.35
CA MET A 60 7.98 -5.92 2.77
C MET A 60 7.56 -4.48 2.49
N MET A 61 6.44 -4.28 1.80
CA MET A 61 6.01 -2.97 1.34
C MET A 61 5.47 -2.08 2.46
N SER A 62 4.78 -2.66 3.45
CA SER A 62 4.35 -1.93 4.65
C SER A 62 5.55 -1.37 5.42
N SER A 63 6.60 -2.18 5.61
CA SER A 63 7.84 -1.73 6.25
C SER A 63 8.48 -0.57 5.48
N THR A 64 8.56 -0.68 4.16
CA THR A 64 9.07 0.38 3.29
C THR A 64 8.23 1.66 3.39
N LEU A 65 6.90 1.58 3.40
CA LEU A 65 6.02 2.74 3.60
C LEU A 65 6.27 3.42 4.94
N ILE A 66 6.30 2.63 6.02
CA ILE A 66 6.51 3.15 7.37
C ILE A 66 7.86 3.88 7.44
N LEU A 67 8.92 3.30 6.89
CA LEU A 67 10.24 3.93 6.83
C LEU A 67 10.24 5.19 5.96
N ALA A 68 9.57 5.18 4.81
CA ALA A 68 9.48 6.33 3.92
C ALA A 68 8.75 7.52 4.58
N TYR A 69 7.60 7.28 5.23
CA TYR A 69 6.87 8.32 5.94
C TYR A 69 7.61 8.80 7.19
N THR A 70 8.22 7.88 7.96
CA THR A 70 9.02 8.24 9.14
C THR A 70 10.25 9.06 8.74
N GLY A 71 10.94 8.66 7.66
CA GLY A 71 12.05 9.41 7.09
C GLY A 71 11.65 10.79 6.58
N GLY A 72 10.49 10.91 5.94
CA GLY A 72 9.92 12.19 5.53
C GLY A 72 9.60 13.12 6.70
N ALA A 73 9.16 12.56 7.83
CA ALA A 73 8.87 13.28 9.07
C ALA A 73 10.12 13.59 9.92
N LEU A 74 11.27 12.99 9.61
CA LEU A 74 12.44 12.99 10.48
C LEU A 74 12.98 14.41 10.74
N ALA A 75 13.08 15.24 9.70
CA ALA A 75 13.57 16.61 9.84
C ALA A 75 12.66 17.45 10.75
N LEU A 76 11.35 17.26 10.64
CA LEU A 76 10.37 17.93 11.50
C LEU A 76 10.49 17.45 12.95
N LEU A 77 10.60 16.13 13.16
CA LEU A 77 10.80 15.56 14.48
C LEU A 77 12.06 16.10 15.15
N LEU A 78 13.18 16.16 14.43
CA LEU A 78 14.44 16.73 14.93
C LEU A 78 14.29 18.21 15.30
N LEU A 79 13.60 19.01 14.47
CA LEU A 79 13.35 20.41 14.76
C LEU A 79 12.52 20.59 16.04
N LEU A 80 11.47 19.78 16.23
CA LEU A 80 10.61 19.86 17.41
C LEU A 80 11.35 19.44 18.69
N VAL A 81 12.18 18.40 18.60
CA VAL A 81 13.05 17.95 19.72
C VAL A 81 14.09 19.02 20.07
N ALA A 82 14.71 19.66 19.08
CA ALA A 82 15.68 20.74 19.29
C ALA A 82 15.07 21.96 19.98
N ASN A 83 13.77 22.21 19.82
CA ASN A 83 13.05 23.30 20.47
C ASN A 83 12.52 22.94 21.88
N HIS A 84 12.92 21.79 22.45
CA HIS A 84 12.48 21.31 23.77
C HIS A 84 10.95 21.26 23.97
N ILE A 85 10.20 21.04 22.88
CA ILE A 85 8.74 20.93 22.97
C ILE A 85 8.40 19.58 23.64
N PRO A 86 7.49 19.54 24.65
CA PRO A 86 7.07 18.29 25.27
C PRO A 86 6.53 17.31 24.23
N ALA A 87 6.89 16.03 24.33
CA ALA A 87 6.43 14.98 23.41
C ALA A 87 4.90 14.91 23.30
N VAL A 88 4.18 15.21 24.38
CA VAL A 88 2.71 15.28 24.41
C VAL A 88 2.19 16.41 23.51
N ASN A 89 2.87 17.55 23.49
CA ASN A 89 2.51 18.66 22.62
C ASN A 89 2.84 18.32 21.17
N ILE A 90 4.00 17.73 20.90
CA ILE A 90 4.41 17.26 19.56
C ILE A 90 3.37 16.34 18.94
N MET A 91 2.81 15.41 19.73
CA MET A 91 1.77 14.49 19.26
C MET A 91 0.46 15.22 18.89
N ASN A 92 0.15 16.34 19.55
CA ASN A 92 -1.05 17.14 19.30
C ASN A 92 -0.86 18.19 18.19
N TRP A 93 0.33 18.32 17.61
CA TRP A 93 0.56 19.24 16.50
C TRP A 93 -0.11 18.71 15.23
N ASP A 94 -0.96 19.52 14.61
CA ASP A 94 -1.71 19.17 13.38
C ASP A 94 -0.81 18.57 12.29
N MET A 95 0.40 19.08 12.13
CA MET A 95 1.34 18.59 11.10
C MET A 95 1.80 17.15 11.37
N ILE A 96 2.11 16.81 12.63
CA ILE A 96 2.52 15.46 13.03
C ILE A 96 1.34 14.50 12.94
N VAL A 97 0.18 14.90 13.46
CA VAL A 97 -1.06 14.11 13.37
C VAL A 97 -1.40 13.80 11.91
N SER A 98 -1.28 14.79 11.02
CA SER A 98 -1.56 14.60 9.59
C SER A 98 -0.60 13.60 8.92
N GLU A 99 0.67 13.56 9.32
CA GLU A 99 1.66 12.62 8.80
C GLU A 99 1.38 11.18 9.28
N ILE A 100 1.01 11.03 10.55
CA ILE A 100 0.61 9.74 11.12
C ILE A 100 -0.63 9.21 10.40
N ILE A 101 -1.68 10.03 10.26
CA ILE A 101 -2.90 9.65 9.56
C ILE A 101 -2.60 9.28 8.11
N ARG A 102 -1.74 10.04 7.41
CA ARG A 102 -1.32 9.74 6.04
C ARG A 102 -0.58 8.39 5.94
N SER A 103 0.34 8.11 6.85
CA SER A 103 1.07 6.84 6.90
C SER A 103 0.14 5.65 7.14
N MET A 104 -0.79 5.79 8.08
CA MET A 104 -1.81 4.77 8.37
C MET A 104 -2.76 4.57 7.18
N ALA A 105 -3.29 5.65 6.62
CA ALA A 105 -4.20 5.58 5.46
C ALA A 105 -3.51 4.93 4.26
N GLY A 106 -2.25 5.25 4.01
CA GLY A 106 -1.46 4.64 2.94
C GLY A 106 -1.23 3.14 3.13
N SER A 107 -0.90 2.73 4.35
CA SER A 107 -0.69 1.32 4.70
C SER A 107 -1.99 0.50 4.57
N ILE A 108 -3.12 1.07 4.98
CA ILE A 108 -4.44 0.44 4.84
C ILE A 108 -4.82 0.34 3.35
N GLY A 109 -4.61 1.41 2.58
CA GLY A 109 -4.86 1.42 1.13
C GLY A 109 -4.05 0.35 0.39
N LEU A 110 -2.78 0.18 0.77
CA LEU A 110 -1.92 -0.89 0.27
C LEU A 110 -2.49 -2.28 0.59
N CYS A 111 -2.85 -2.50 1.86
CA CYS A 111 -3.41 -3.77 2.34
C CYS A 111 -4.70 -4.15 1.58
N LEU A 112 -5.55 -3.16 1.27
CA LEU A 112 -6.77 -3.34 0.49
C LEU A 112 -6.50 -3.56 -1.01
N SER A 113 -5.40 -3.03 -1.55
CA SER A 113 -5.08 -3.22 -2.97
C SER A 113 -4.75 -4.68 -3.31
N ILE A 114 -4.17 -5.43 -2.37
CA ILE A 114 -3.76 -6.83 -2.56
C ILE A 114 -4.95 -7.73 -2.92
N PRO A 115 -6.02 -7.83 -2.10
CA PRO A 115 -7.16 -8.66 -2.44
C PRO A 115 -7.88 -8.17 -3.69
N VAL A 116 -7.94 -6.85 -3.91
CA VAL A 116 -8.56 -6.27 -5.12
C VAL A 116 -7.82 -6.70 -6.38
N THR A 117 -6.49 -6.56 -6.40
CA THR A 117 -5.67 -6.96 -7.54
C THR A 117 -5.67 -8.48 -7.74
N ALA A 118 -5.61 -9.27 -6.67
CA ALA A 118 -5.68 -10.73 -6.77
C ALA A 118 -7.03 -11.20 -7.37
N LEU A 119 -8.15 -10.58 -6.97
CA LEU A 119 -9.47 -10.86 -7.53
C LEU A 119 -9.57 -10.44 -9.00
N ALA A 120 -9.11 -9.23 -9.33
CA ALA A 120 -9.13 -8.72 -10.70
C ALA A 120 -8.28 -9.59 -11.64
N ALA A 121 -7.03 -9.88 -11.25
CA ALA A 121 -6.10 -10.68 -12.04
C ALA A 121 -6.58 -12.13 -12.20
N SER A 122 -7.06 -12.77 -11.14
CA SER A 122 -7.60 -14.14 -11.23
C SER A 122 -8.84 -14.24 -12.13
N HIS A 123 -9.67 -13.18 -12.20
CA HIS A 123 -10.82 -13.14 -13.10
C HIS A 123 -10.42 -12.93 -14.57
N LEU A 124 -9.43 -12.08 -14.83
CA LEU A 124 -8.93 -11.78 -16.17
C LEU A 124 -8.12 -12.93 -16.76
N VAL A 125 -7.29 -13.59 -15.95
CA VAL A 125 -6.41 -14.68 -16.39
C VAL A 125 -7.11 -16.05 -16.33
N GLY A 126 -8.02 -16.24 -15.37
CA GLY A 126 -8.70 -17.52 -15.18
C GLY A 126 -9.65 -17.86 -16.32
N LYS A 127 -9.21 -18.77 -17.20
CA LYS A 127 -10.05 -19.41 -18.22
C LYS A 127 -11.26 -20.07 -17.56
N LYS A 128 -12.43 -19.92 -18.18
CA LYS A 128 -13.66 -20.58 -17.76
C LYS A 128 -13.43 -22.08 -17.90
N PRO A 129 -13.69 -22.93 -16.87
CA PRO A 129 -13.64 -24.37 -17.08
C PRO A 129 -14.66 -24.70 -18.18
N GLU A 130 -14.17 -25.21 -19.30
CA GLU A 130 -15.02 -25.80 -20.34
C GLU A 130 -15.80 -26.94 -19.67
N LYS A 131 -17.13 -26.86 -19.76
CA LYS A 131 -18.06 -27.86 -19.23
C LYS A 131 -18.10 -29.07 -20.15
#